data_AF-A0A935HA66-F1
#
_entry.id   AF-A0A935HA66-F1
#
_cell.length_a   1.000
_cell.length_b   1.000
_cell.length_c   1.000
_cell.angle_alpha   90.00
_cell.angle_beta   90.00
_cell.angle_gamma   90.00
#
_symmetry.space_group_name_H-M   'P 1'
#
loop_
_entity.id
_entity.type
_entity.pdbx_description
1 polymer ?
#
loop_
_entity_poly.entity_id
_entity_poly.type
_entity_poly.pdbx_seq_one_letter_code
_entity_poly.pdbx_strand_id
1 'polypeptide(L)'
;MGTTLAAVWATPLVKGPRLAKSLAAAAQAHAAMPCAVYLLLCAMVVANPTEPRKDMAPLLELMLELQLTQGLHLPPDTRKVLATMRLTGKGKAALLALLA
;
A
#
# COMPACT_ATOMS: atom_id res chain seq x y z
N MET A 1 -3.44 -5.92 14.75
CA MET A 1 -3.91 -6.49 13.46
C MET A 1 -3.01 -6.12 12.28
N GLY A 2 -2.52 -4.87 12.17
CA GLY A 2 -1.62 -4.48 11.06
C GLY A 2 -0.33 -5.31 10.94
N THR A 3 0.25 -5.73 12.05
CA THR A 3 1.45 -6.61 12.09
C THR A 3 1.20 -8.00 11.50
N THR A 4 0.04 -8.60 11.78
CA THR A 4 -0.34 -9.91 11.25
C THR A 4 -0.57 -9.86 9.74
N LEU A 5 -1.23 -8.81 9.25
CA LEU A 5 -1.45 -8.61 7.82
C LEU A 5 -0.14 -8.28 7.08
N ALA A 6 0.75 -7.50 7.69
CA ALA A 6 2.09 -7.28 7.18
C ALA A 6 2.90 -8.58 7.10
N ALA A 7 2.82 -9.45 8.11
CA ALA A 7 3.46 -10.77 8.10
C ALA A 7 2.88 -11.67 7.01
N VAL A 8 1.56 -11.68 6.81
CA VAL A 8 0.91 -12.42 5.73
C VAL A 8 1.33 -11.88 4.36
N TRP A 9 1.44 -10.55 4.21
CA TRP A 9 1.92 -9.92 2.98
C TRP A 9 3.37 -10.26 2.66
N ALA A 10 4.20 -10.49 3.68
CA ALA A 10 5.56 -10.99 3.49
C ALA A 10 5.62 -12.38 2.83
N THR A 11 4.53 -13.15 2.87
CA THR A 11 4.47 -14.50 2.30
C THR A 11 3.99 -14.48 0.84
N PRO A 12 4.42 -15.45 0.00
CA PRO A 12 3.94 -15.58 -1.38
C PRO A 12 2.49 -16.09 -1.48
N LEU A 13 1.84 -16.42 -0.36
CA LEU A 13 0.51 -17.02 -0.32
C LEU A 13 -0.59 -16.08 -0.82
N VAL A 14 -0.43 -14.78 -0.58
CA VAL A 14 -1.42 -13.78 -0.96
C VAL A 14 -0.96 -13.06 -2.22
N LYS A 15 -1.77 -13.07 -3.29
CA LYS A 15 -1.50 -12.32 -4.51
C LYS A 15 -1.91 -10.85 -4.35
N GLY A 16 -1.01 -9.93 -4.72
CA GLY A 16 -1.20 -8.48 -4.65
C GLY A 16 -2.51 -7.97 -5.26
N PRO A 17 -2.87 -8.32 -6.51
CA PRO A 17 -4.12 -7.89 -7.12
C PRO A 17 -5.36 -8.36 -6.34
N ARG A 18 -5.33 -9.58 -5.79
CA ARG A 18 -6.45 -10.12 -5.00
C ARG A 18 -6.59 -9.35 -3.68
N LEU A 19 -5.48 -9.08 -3.02
CA LEU A 19 -5.47 -8.32 -1.77
C LEU A 19 -5.94 -6.88 -1.99
N ALA A 20 -5.45 -6.21 -3.04
CA ALA A 20 -5.87 -4.85 -3.38
C ALA A 20 -7.39 -4.79 -3.62
N LYS A 21 -7.96 -5.76 -4.34
CA LYS A 21 -9.42 -5.84 -4.55
C LYS A 21 -10.19 -6.00 -3.24
N SER A 22 -9.72 -6.88 -2.35
CA SER A 22 -10.35 -7.08 -1.03
C SER A 22 -10.25 -5.84 -0.14
N LEU A 23 -9.11 -5.15 -0.16
CA LEU A 23 -8.91 -3.91 0.60
C LEU A 23 -9.72 -2.74 0.04
N ALA A 24 -9.85 -2.63 -1.28
CA ALA A 24 -10.72 -1.64 -1.90
C ALA A 24 -12.19 -1.86 -1.51
N ALA A 25 -12.67 -3.11 -1.53
CA ALA A 25 -14.01 -3.44 -1.06
C ALA A 25 -14.19 -3.12 0.43
N ALA A 26 -13.18 -3.41 1.26
CA ALA A 26 -13.21 -3.05 2.69
C ALA A 26 -13.24 -1.53 2.90
N ALA A 27 -12.47 -0.76 2.13
CA ALA A 27 -12.48 0.71 2.20
C ALA A 27 -13.86 1.30 1.89
N GLN A 28 -14.64 0.65 1.02
CA GLN A 28 -15.99 1.10 0.66
C GLN A 28 -17.08 0.63 1.64
N ALA A 29 -16.77 -0.31 2.55
CA ALA A 29 -17.80 -0.93 3.40
C ALA A 29 -18.31 -0.02 4.52
N HIS A 30 -17.52 0.96 4.95
CA HIS A 30 -17.90 1.89 6.02
C HIS A 30 -17.05 3.17 5.96
N ALA A 31 -17.63 4.31 6.34
CA ALA A 31 -17.03 5.64 6.18
C ALA A 31 -15.63 5.80 6.82
N ALA A 32 -15.34 5.10 7.91
CA ALA A 32 -14.04 5.12 8.58
C ALA A 32 -12.99 4.19 7.95
N MET A 33 -13.38 3.28 7.05
CA MET A 33 -12.49 2.26 6.50
C MET A 33 -11.43 2.76 5.52
N PRO A 34 -11.65 3.81 4.69
CA PRO A 34 -10.61 4.34 3.81
C PRO A 34 -9.32 4.69 4.58
N CYS A 35 -9.45 5.39 5.71
CA CYS A 35 -8.32 5.75 6.56
C CYS A 35 -7.64 4.51 7.18
N ALA A 36 -8.42 3.55 7.67
CA ALA A 36 -7.89 2.31 8.25
C ALA A 36 -7.13 1.46 7.23
N VAL A 37 -7.68 1.33 6.01
CA VAL A 37 -7.04 0.62 4.89
C VAL A 37 -5.76 1.35 4.46
N TYR A 38 -5.77 2.67 4.41
CA TYR A 38 -4.59 3.47 4.09
C TYR A 38 -3.44 3.25 5.10
N LEU A 39 -3.73 3.30 6.39
CA LEU A 39 -2.75 3.03 7.45
C LEU A 39 -2.20 1.60 7.37
N LEU A 40 -3.07 0.63 7.03
CA LEU A 40 -2.64 -0.75 6.82
C LEU A 40 -1.68 -0.88 5.63
N LEU A 41 -1.98 -0.25 4.49
CA LEU A 41 -1.11 -0.24 3.32
C LEU A 41 0.26 0.37 3.66
N CYS A 42 0.27 1.48 4.41
CA CYS A 42 1.50 2.11 4.90
C CYS A 42 2.33 1.13 5.77
N ALA A 43 1.69 0.40 6.69
CA ALA A 43 2.36 -0.59 7.52
C ALA A 43 2.91 -1.78 6.71
N MET A 44 2.18 -2.24 5.69
CA MET A 44 2.64 -3.31 4.80
C MET A 44 3.87 -2.92 3.98
N VAL A 45 3.93 -1.65 3.53
CA VAL A 45 5.10 -1.11 2.81
C VAL A 45 6.33 -1.09 3.72
N VAL A 46 6.18 -0.67 4.98
CA VAL A 46 7.30 -0.57 5.93
C VAL A 46 7.78 -1.94 6.41
N ALA A 47 6.94 -2.97 6.37
CA ALA A 47 7.27 -4.28 6.93
C ALA A 47 8.40 -5.02 6.20
N ASN A 48 8.55 -4.84 4.88
CA ASN A 48 9.62 -5.47 4.10
C ASN A 48 10.27 -4.46 3.13
N PRO A 49 11.09 -3.54 3.64
CA PRO A 49 11.65 -2.46 2.83
C PRO A 49 12.73 -2.95 1.84
N THR A 50 13.42 -4.06 2.16
CA THR A 50 14.57 -4.57 1.39
C THR A 50 14.19 -5.43 0.20
N GLU A 51 12.98 -6.01 0.19
CA GLU A 51 12.51 -6.90 -0.88
C GLU A 51 11.07 -6.55 -1.28
N PRO A 52 10.87 -5.45 -2.03
CA PRO A 52 9.57 -5.08 -2.51
C PRO A 52 9.03 -6.15 -3.47
N ARG A 53 7.86 -6.67 -3.15
CA ARG A 53 7.18 -7.67 -3.99
C ARG A 53 6.86 -7.14 -5.39
N LYS A 54 7.05 -7.99 -6.40
CA LYS A 54 6.80 -7.66 -7.82
C LYS A 54 5.34 -7.29 -8.12
N ASP A 55 4.40 -7.79 -7.33
CA ASP A 55 2.97 -7.60 -7.49
C ASP A 55 2.39 -6.48 -6.61
N MET A 56 3.23 -5.54 -6.16
CA MET A 56 2.83 -4.44 -5.27
C MET A 56 2.12 -3.28 -6.00
N ALA A 57 2.22 -3.20 -7.33
CA ALA A 57 1.64 -2.08 -8.10
C ALA A 57 0.15 -1.81 -7.79
N PRO A 58 -0.75 -2.81 -7.74
CA PRO A 58 -2.17 -2.58 -7.42
C PRO A 58 -2.40 -2.02 -6.00
N LEU A 59 -1.51 -2.32 -5.06
CA LEU A 59 -1.60 -1.80 -3.69
C LEU A 59 -1.13 -0.34 -3.62
N LEU A 60 -0.10 0.03 -4.39
CA LEU A 60 0.34 1.42 -4.49
C LEU A 60 -0.68 2.29 -5.22
N GLU A 61 -1.31 1.75 -6.26
CA GLU A 61 -2.42 2.42 -6.95
C GLU A 61 -3.60 2.66 -6.00
N LEU A 62 -4.01 1.66 -5.21
CA LEU A 62 -5.04 1.84 -4.18
C LEU A 62 -4.62 2.85 -3.10
N MET A 63 -3.36 2.81 -2.66
CA MET A 63 -2.84 3.76 -1.68
C MET A 63 -2.91 5.20 -2.21
N LEU A 64 -2.57 5.41 -3.48
CA LEU A 64 -2.65 6.72 -4.14
C LEU A 64 -4.10 7.20 -4.28
N GLU A 65 -5.01 6.32 -4.70
CA GLU A 65 -6.43 6.62 -4.79
C GLU A 65 -7.00 7.07 -3.43
N LEU A 66 -6.70 6.33 -2.36
CA LEU A 66 -7.13 6.68 -1.00
C LEU A 66 -6.49 7.99 -0.53
N GLN A 67 -5.22 8.24 -0.88
CA GLN A 67 -4.55 9.49 -0.55
C GLN A 67 -5.25 10.70 -1.17
N LEU A 68 -5.56 10.62 -2.47
CA LEU A 68 -6.18 11.71 -3.22
C LEU A 68 -7.64 11.92 -2.81
N THR A 69 -8.39 10.84 -2.60
CA THR A 69 -9.83 10.92 -2.26
C THR A 69 -10.09 11.37 -0.83
N GLN A 70 -9.20 11.02 0.11
CA GLN A 70 -9.38 11.32 1.53
C GLN A 70 -8.46 12.45 2.04
N GLY A 71 -7.58 12.99 1.18
CA GLY A 71 -6.61 14.03 1.57
C GLY A 71 -5.58 13.54 2.60
N LEU A 72 -5.21 12.25 2.56
CA LEU A 72 -4.32 11.65 3.55
C LEU A 72 -2.86 12.01 3.26
N HIS A 73 -2.05 12.08 4.33
CA HIS A 73 -0.62 12.31 4.21
C HIS A 73 0.16 11.02 4.33
N LEU A 74 1.24 10.89 3.54
CA LEU A 74 2.20 9.81 3.69
C LEU A 74 2.92 9.92 5.04
N PRO A 75 2.89 8.88 5.88
CA PRO A 75 3.73 8.85 7.07
C PRO A 75 5.22 8.96 6.72
N PRO A 76 6.05 9.63 7.54
CA PRO A 76 7.48 9.85 7.23
C PRO A 76 8.25 8.56 6.97
N ASP A 77 8.00 7.50 7.73
CA ASP A 77 8.69 6.22 7.59
C ASP A 77 8.27 5.49 6.30
N THR A 78 6.98 5.56 5.96
CA THR A 78 6.47 5.05 4.68
C THR A 78 7.10 5.80 3.51
N ARG A 79 7.21 7.14 3.59
CA ARG A 79 7.86 7.96 2.57
C ARG A 79 9.34 7.58 2.38
N LYS A 80 10.09 7.39 3.48
CA LYS A 80 11.48 6.94 3.43
C LYS A 80 11.61 5.59 2.73
N VAL A 81 10.80 4.61 3.13
CA VAL A 81 10.85 3.26 2.55
C VAL A 81 10.51 3.30 1.05
N LEU A 82 9.41 3.97 0.68
CA LEU A 82 9.01 4.13 -0.71
C LEU A 82 10.10 4.79 -1.56
N ALA A 83 10.78 5.82 -1.04
CA ALA A 83 11.88 6.49 -1.76
C ALA A 83 13.07 5.56 -2.05
N THR A 84 13.26 4.49 -1.28
CA THR A 84 14.33 3.50 -1.51
C THR A 84 13.91 2.36 -2.45
N MET A 85 12.62 2.23 -2.75
CA MET A 85 12.11 1.13 -3.58
C MET A 85 12.45 1.32 -5.06
N ARG A 86 13.02 0.27 -5.65
CA ARG A 86 13.28 0.21 -7.10
C ARG A 86 12.17 -0.55 -7.80
N LEU A 87 11.11 0.18 -8.17
CA LEU A 87 9.98 -0.36 -8.93
C LEU A 87 10.10 -0.03 -10.43
N THR A 88 9.44 -0.82 -11.26
CA THR A 88 9.36 -0.63 -12.72
C THR A 88 7.90 -0.60 -13.18
N GLY A 89 7.66 -0.10 -14.41
CA GLY A 89 6.32 -0.04 -15.01
C GLY A 89 5.32 0.78 -14.19
N LYS A 90 4.08 0.28 -14.06
CA LYS A 90 2.98 0.95 -13.36
C LYS A 90 3.26 1.21 -11.88
N GLY A 91 3.94 0.30 -11.20
CA GLY A 91 4.33 0.48 -9.80
C GLY A 91 5.25 1.67 -9.60
N LYS A 92 6.14 1.96 -10.57
CA LYS A 92 6.99 3.15 -10.54
C LYS A 92 6.18 4.44 -10.72
N ALA A 93 5.18 4.43 -11.60
CA ALA A 93 4.33 5.61 -11.82
C ALA A 93 3.52 5.96 -10.55
N ALA A 94 2.88 4.95 -9.93
CA ALA A 94 2.17 5.14 -8.67
C ALA A 94 3.10 5.60 -7.53
N LEU A 95 4.31 5.03 -7.44
CA LEU A 95 5.33 5.43 -6.46
C LEU A 95 5.71 6.91 -6.60
N LEU A 96 5.97 7.39 -7.82
CA LEU A 96 6.32 8.78 -8.05
C LEU A 96 5.17 9.72 -7.70
N ALA A 97 3.94 9.36 -8.02
CA ALA A 97 2.76 10.14 -7.67
C ALA A 97 2.51 10.20 -6.15
N LEU A 98 2.81 9.12 -5.41
CA LEU A 98 2.74 9.09 -3.95
C LEU A 98 3.81 9.97 -3.27
N LEU A 99 4.97 10.15 -3.93
CA LEU A 99 6.11 10.89 -3.38
C LEU A 99 6.14 12.37 -3.79
N ALA A 100 5.38 12.74 -4.83
CA ALA A 100 5.16 14.13 -5.24
C ALA A 100 4.60 14.98 -4.09
#